data_AF-A0A3E2W0V3-F1
#
_entry.id   AF-A0A3E2W0V3-F1
#
_cell.length_a   1.000
_cell.length_b   1.000
_cell.length_c   1.000
_cell.angle_alpha   90.00
_cell.angle_beta   90.00
_cell.angle_gamma   90.00
#
_symmetry.space_group_name_H-M   'P 1'
#
loop_
_entity.id
_entity.type
_entity.pdbx_description
1 polymer ?
#
loop_
_entity_poly.entity_id
_entity_poly.type
_entity_poly.pdbx_seq_one_letter_code
_entity_poly.pdbx_strand_id
1 'polypeptide(L)'
;MKQEIIRKLSAAVAMSLVVGVSLAACGGSSSTAAGVTKTGSAEGFGGAVTATLTVDANGIVTDCKLEGAQETESIGGAALEELSKQVVAANGPAIDGVAGATVTTKAVRKAVAAALGVELAEEAPADSAAAAPAEPAAIVPVEGGIQIGQAYAAAHGTKCFTSGAVATAGDTIVLSYIDEFQFAGSDAGVVGVPNSDSDFGAGYAEGKVLMSKRVNADYYSKMMAEKAGSTVSLDANYDAIQNHVNGMSIADAEALSKDEKAVDAVSGATLVDTAGYVGVLVDAAK
;
A
#
# COMPACT_ATOMS: atom_id res chain seq x y z
N MET A 1 -30.77 45.29 4.88
CA MET A 1 -31.60 45.57 6.09
C MET A 1 -32.75 44.59 6.06
N LYS A 2 -33.06 43.73 7.03
CA LYS A 2 -32.78 43.55 8.46
C LYS A 2 -33.11 42.04 8.71
N GLN A 3 -32.27 41.25 9.41
CA GLN A 3 -32.44 40.87 10.84
C GLN A 3 -33.81 40.21 11.13
N GLU A 4 -34.01 39.06 11.78
CA GLU A 4 -33.29 38.29 12.82
C GLU A 4 -34.08 36.98 13.14
N ILE A 5 -33.39 35.99 13.73
CA ILE A 5 -33.82 35.04 14.78
C ILE A 5 -34.94 34.00 14.54
N ILE A 6 -34.62 32.72 14.81
CA ILE A 6 -35.23 31.73 15.77
C ILE A 6 -34.50 30.39 15.48
N ARG A 7 -33.47 29.90 16.21
CA ARG A 7 -33.31 29.39 17.60
C ARG A 7 -33.81 27.94 17.83
N LYS A 8 -32.88 27.10 18.33
CA LYS A 8 -32.97 25.79 19.07
C LYS A 8 -32.78 24.53 18.19
N LEU A 9 -31.96 23.51 18.52
CA LEU A 9 -31.64 22.85 19.81
C LEU A 9 -30.29 22.05 19.64
N SER A 10 -29.25 22.34 20.43
CA SER A 10 -28.65 21.49 21.50
C SER A 10 -27.84 20.23 21.09
N ALA A 11 -26.52 20.26 21.34
CA ALA A 11 -25.85 19.35 22.28
C ALA A 11 -24.39 19.78 22.49
N ALA A 12 -24.10 20.26 23.70
CA ALA A 12 -22.76 20.58 24.18
C ALA A 12 -22.11 19.31 24.77
N VAL A 13 -20.85 19.03 24.43
CA VAL A 13 -19.98 18.16 25.22
C VAL A 13 -18.80 19.01 25.68
N ALA A 14 -18.75 19.23 26.99
CA ALA A 14 -17.71 19.96 27.68
C ALA A 14 -16.45 19.10 27.79
N MET A 15 -15.31 19.58 27.29
CA MET A 15 -14.00 19.02 27.61
C MET A 15 -13.38 19.89 28.71
N SER A 16 -13.31 19.30 29.91
CA SER A 16 -12.85 19.92 31.15
C SER A 16 -11.37 20.27 31.06
N LEU A 17 -11.05 21.56 31.13
CA LEU A 17 -9.70 22.09 31.28
C LEU A 17 -9.33 22.07 32.77
N VAL A 18 -8.56 21.09 33.21
CA VAL A 18 -7.98 21.07 34.56
C VAL A 18 -6.56 21.65 34.49
N VAL A 19 -6.42 22.95 34.75
CA VAL A 19 -5.13 23.60 34.98
C VAL A 19 -4.79 23.47 36.46
N GLY A 20 -3.94 22.51 36.81
CA GLY A 20 -3.35 22.37 38.14
C GLY A 20 -2.03 23.15 38.20
N VAL A 21 -2.07 24.41 38.62
CA VAL A 21 -0.87 25.17 39.00
C VAL A 21 -0.54 24.83 40.45
N SER A 22 0.56 24.11 40.68
CA SER A 22 1.14 23.96 42.01
C SER A 22 2.45 24.74 42.09
N LEU A 23 2.39 25.88 42.78
CA LEU A 23 3.58 26.57 43.28
C LEU A 23 4.09 25.84 44.52
N ALA A 24 5.34 25.40 44.50
CA ALA A 24 6.12 25.08 45.70
C ALA A 24 7.53 25.70 45.58
N ALA A 25 7.97 26.35 46.65
CA ALA A 25 9.06 27.32 46.68
C ALA A 25 10.35 26.80 47.35
N CYS A 26 11.47 27.31 46.84
CA CYS A 26 12.81 27.59 47.42
C CYS A 26 13.76 26.48 47.93
N GLY A 27 15.03 26.60 47.52
CA GLY A 27 16.22 25.93 48.09
C GLY A 27 17.35 25.82 47.05
N GLY A 28 18.33 26.73 47.07
CA GLY A 28 19.20 27.03 45.92
C GLY A 28 20.48 26.22 45.72
N SER A 29 20.88 26.09 44.45
CA SER A 29 22.24 26.34 43.89
C SER A 29 22.24 25.98 42.40
N SER A 30 22.56 26.98 41.55
CA SER A 30 22.65 26.91 40.08
C SER A 30 21.40 26.41 39.33
N SER A 31 20.31 27.19 39.34
CA SER A 31 19.11 26.84 38.58
C SER A 31 19.23 27.24 37.10
N THR A 32 19.51 26.26 36.24
CA THR A 32 18.94 26.22 34.88
C THR A 32 17.45 26.55 35.00
N ALA A 33 16.95 27.52 34.23
CA ALA A 33 15.54 27.90 34.29
C ALA A 33 14.65 26.65 34.17
N ALA A 34 13.80 26.41 35.17
CA ALA A 34 12.97 25.22 35.20
C ALA A 34 12.03 25.24 33.99
N GLY A 35 12.22 24.28 33.07
CA GLY A 35 11.36 24.12 31.91
C GLY A 35 9.92 23.82 32.32
N VAL A 36 8.97 24.18 31.47
CA VAL A 36 7.55 23.91 31.63
C VAL A 36 7.20 22.62 30.89
N THR A 37 6.48 21.73 31.56
CA THR A 37 5.94 20.52 30.92
C THR A 37 4.64 20.83 30.20
N LYS A 38 4.51 20.37 28.96
CA LYS A 38 3.30 20.45 28.15
C LYS A 38 2.91 19.08 27.63
N THR A 39 1.61 18.78 27.60
CA THR A 39 1.10 17.47 27.18
C THR A 39 0.02 17.63 26.13
N GLY A 40 0.03 16.74 25.13
CA GLY A 40 -0.99 16.62 24.11
C GLY A 40 -1.18 15.16 23.71
N SER A 41 -2.31 14.85 23.11
CA SER A 41 -2.66 13.49 22.71
C SER A 41 -3.45 13.49 21.41
N ALA A 42 -3.30 12.44 20.61
CA ALA A 42 -4.06 12.21 19.39
C ALA A 42 -4.22 10.71 19.15
N GLU A 43 -5.30 10.33 18.45
CA GLU A 43 -5.53 8.93 18.06
C GLU A 43 -4.47 8.44 17.06
N GLY A 44 -3.82 7.33 17.42
CA GLY A 44 -2.86 6.56 16.63
C GLY A 44 -3.49 5.36 15.92
N PHE A 45 -2.68 4.36 15.60
CA PHE A 45 -3.12 3.18 14.87
C PHE A 45 -3.93 2.22 15.75
N GLY A 46 -3.46 1.93 16.96
CA GLY A 46 -4.14 1.08 17.92
C GLY A 46 -4.80 1.83 19.08
N GLY A 47 -4.53 3.13 19.22
CA GLY A 47 -5.20 3.99 20.20
C GLY A 47 -4.44 5.29 20.43
N ALA A 48 -4.79 6.00 21.51
CA ALA A 48 -4.20 7.30 21.81
C ALA A 48 -2.66 7.25 21.95
N VAL A 49 -1.98 8.14 21.22
CA VAL A 49 -0.56 8.47 21.39
C VAL A 49 -0.48 9.78 22.18
N THR A 50 0.30 9.78 23.25
CA THR A 50 0.48 10.93 24.14
C THR A 50 1.91 11.46 24.03
N ALA A 51 2.05 12.77 23.84
CA ALA A 51 3.32 13.48 23.84
C ALA A 51 3.44 14.35 25.09
N THR A 52 4.51 14.16 25.86
CA THR A 52 4.89 15.01 27.00
C THR A 52 6.20 15.71 26.69
N LEU A 53 6.16 17.03 26.59
CA LEU A 53 7.28 17.87 26.18
C LEU A 53 7.80 18.65 27.38
N THR A 54 9.11 18.76 27.53
CA THR A 54 9.73 19.77 28.40
C THR A 54 10.18 20.95 27.54
N VAL A 55 9.69 22.15 27.85
CA VAL A 55 9.97 23.38 27.10
C VAL A 55 10.71 24.35 28.00
N ASP A 56 11.87 24.84 27.59
CA ASP A 56 12.65 25.79 28.38
C ASP A 56 12.05 27.21 28.36
N ALA A 57 12.69 28.13 29.09
CA ALA A 57 12.25 29.52 29.17
C ALA A 57 12.30 30.29 27.83
N ASN A 58 13.02 29.77 26.83
CA ASN A 58 13.13 30.35 25.49
C ASN A 58 12.13 29.74 24.50
N GLY A 59 11.30 28.79 24.94
CA GLY A 59 10.36 28.10 24.08
C GLY A 59 10.97 26.93 23.31
N ILE A 60 12.14 26.44 23.71
CA ILE A 60 12.81 25.29 23.07
C ILE A 60 12.39 23.99 23.75
N VAL A 61 11.97 23.01 22.96
CA VAL A 61 11.72 21.64 23.40
C VAL A 61 13.06 20.97 23.72
N THR A 62 13.28 20.68 25.00
CA THR A 62 14.52 20.05 25.50
C THR A 62 14.36 18.55 25.74
N ASP A 63 13.13 18.07 25.84
CA ASP A 63 12.81 16.65 26.00
C ASP A 63 11.42 16.34 25.42
N CYS A 64 11.25 15.12 24.90
CA CYS A 64 10.00 14.62 24.36
C CYS A 64 9.79 13.15 24.76
N LYS A 65 8.80 12.88 25.60
CA LYS A 65 8.37 11.51 25.92
C LYS A 65 7.10 11.18 25.14
N LEU A 66 7.15 10.11 24.35
CA LEU A 66 6.01 9.59 23.59
C LEU A 66 5.53 8.27 24.19
N GLU A 67 4.21 8.13 24.35
CA GLU A 67 3.56 6.94 24.89
C GLU A 67 2.41 6.51 23.97
N GLY A 68 2.43 5.28 23.49
CA GLY A 68 1.40 4.69 22.64
C GLY A 68 1.22 3.23 22.97
N ALA A 69 0.70 2.92 24.15
CA ALA A 69 0.63 1.56 24.69
C ALA A 69 -0.22 0.58 23.86
N GLN A 70 -1.06 1.11 22.95
CA GLN A 70 -1.89 0.32 22.05
C GLN A 70 -1.32 0.25 20.63
N GLU A 71 -0.22 0.94 20.32
CA GLU A 71 0.41 0.83 19.01
C GLU A 71 1.00 -0.58 18.83
N THR A 72 1.06 -1.06 17.58
CA THR A 72 1.74 -2.31 17.26
C THR A 72 3.22 -2.21 17.66
N GLU A 73 3.67 -3.04 18.60
CA GLU A 73 4.99 -2.96 19.23
C GLU A 73 6.13 -2.92 18.19
N SER A 74 6.07 -3.78 17.18
CA SER A 74 7.09 -3.91 16.12
C SER A 74 7.09 -2.80 15.08
N ILE A 75 6.05 -1.95 15.03
CA ILE A 75 5.89 -0.92 13.99
C ILE A 75 5.74 0.46 14.65
N GLY A 76 4.56 0.74 15.21
CA GLY A 76 4.26 2.03 15.83
C GLY A 76 5.01 2.22 17.15
N GLY A 77 5.08 1.18 17.99
CA GLY A 77 5.83 1.22 19.25
C GLY A 77 7.32 1.45 19.03
N ALA A 78 7.94 0.67 18.13
CA ALA A 78 9.34 0.82 17.76
C ALA A 78 9.67 2.20 17.14
N ALA A 79 8.71 2.83 16.45
CA ALA A 79 8.90 4.14 15.85
C ALA A 79 8.94 5.30 16.87
N LEU A 80 8.35 5.14 18.07
CA LEU A 80 8.23 6.24 19.05
C LEU A 80 9.57 6.78 19.54
N GLU A 81 10.60 5.94 19.66
CA GLU A 81 11.93 6.38 20.10
C GLU A 81 12.57 7.34 19.08
N GLU A 82 12.48 6.99 17.79
CA GLU A 82 13.02 7.82 16.71
C GLU A 82 12.21 9.11 16.54
N LEU A 83 10.87 9.00 16.57
CA LEU A 83 9.98 10.16 16.46
C LEU A 83 10.19 11.15 17.62
N SER A 84 10.45 10.66 18.85
CA SER A 84 10.79 11.51 20.00
C SER A 84 12.04 12.36 19.74
N LYS A 85 13.10 11.74 19.20
CA LYS A 85 14.35 12.44 18.85
C LYS A 85 14.12 13.51 17.79
N GLN A 86 13.33 13.19 16.76
CA GLN A 86 12.99 14.15 15.70
C GLN A 86 12.19 15.35 16.23
N VAL A 87 11.28 15.15 17.20
CA VAL A 87 10.52 16.26 17.80
C VAL A 87 11.43 17.24 18.52
N VAL A 88 12.40 16.75 19.29
CA VAL A 88 13.40 17.58 19.96
C VAL A 88 14.27 18.31 18.93
N ALA A 89 14.76 17.59 17.91
CA ALA A 89 15.61 18.17 16.87
C ALA A 89 14.90 19.24 16.02
N ALA A 90 13.63 19.00 15.66
CA ALA A 90 12.81 19.92 14.89
C ALA A 90 12.24 21.07 15.75
N ASN A 91 12.33 20.96 17.08
CA ASN A 91 11.71 21.88 18.03
C ASN A 91 10.20 22.06 17.77
N GLY A 92 9.49 20.98 17.42
CA GLY A 92 8.08 21.07 17.05
C GLY A 92 7.52 19.85 16.32
N PRO A 93 6.29 19.95 15.79
CA PRO A 93 5.58 18.83 15.17
C PRO A 93 5.99 18.55 13.72
N ALA A 94 6.89 19.35 13.14
CA ALA A 94 7.36 19.19 11.76
C ALA A 94 8.51 18.18 11.70
N ILE A 95 8.17 16.89 11.84
CA ILE A 95 9.10 15.75 11.83
C ILE A 95 8.86 14.86 10.61
N ASP A 96 9.83 14.05 10.23
CA ASP A 96 9.71 13.10 9.11
C ASP A 96 8.90 11.85 9.50
N GLY A 97 8.44 11.12 8.48
CA GLY A 97 7.77 9.84 8.67
C GLY A 97 8.73 8.69 8.91
N VAL A 98 8.33 7.74 9.75
CA VAL A 98 9.00 6.44 9.86
C VAL A 98 8.33 5.46 8.90
N ALA A 99 9.12 4.79 8.06
CA ALA A 99 8.63 3.81 7.09
C ALA A 99 7.79 2.72 7.80
N GLY A 100 6.59 2.44 7.28
CA GLY A 100 5.65 1.49 7.88
C GLY A 100 4.82 2.03 9.06
N ALA A 101 5.21 3.16 9.67
CA ALA A 101 4.54 3.75 10.84
C ALA A 101 3.87 5.11 10.53
N THR A 102 3.31 5.25 9.33
CA THR A 102 2.71 6.51 8.85
C THR A 102 1.56 7.01 9.73
N VAL A 103 0.71 6.12 10.23
CA VAL A 103 -0.43 6.49 11.10
C VAL A 103 0.07 6.98 12.47
N THR A 104 1.01 6.24 13.08
CA THR A 104 1.67 6.62 14.32
C THR A 104 2.40 7.96 14.19
N THR A 105 3.14 8.17 13.09
CA THR A 105 3.82 9.44 12.80
C THR A 105 2.81 10.60 12.80
N LYS A 106 1.68 10.45 12.08
CA LYS A 106 0.63 11.48 12.03
C LYS A 106 0.05 11.77 13.42
N ALA A 107 -0.13 10.74 14.25
CA ALA A 107 -0.61 10.90 15.62
C ALA A 107 0.39 11.65 16.50
N VAL A 108 1.69 11.33 16.40
CA VAL A 108 2.75 12.05 17.12
C VAL A 108 2.77 13.53 16.74
N ARG A 109 2.73 13.85 15.43
CA ARG A 109 2.67 15.25 14.97
C ARG A 109 1.50 15.99 15.62
N LYS A 110 0.30 15.40 15.57
CA LYS A 110 -0.92 15.96 16.18
C LYS A 110 -0.81 16.12 17.70
N ALA A 111 -0.29 15.12 18.41
CA ALA A 111 -0.10 15.17 19.86
C ALA A 111 0.89 16.28 20.26
N VAL A 112 1.98 16.44 19.52
CA VAL A 112 2.99 17.50 19.74
C VAL A 112 2.41 18.88 19.44
N ALA A 113 1.65 19.03 18.35
CA ALA A 113 0.99 20.30 18.03
C ALA A 113 -0.04 20.69 19.10
N ALA A 114 -0.83 19.72 19.59
CA ALA A 114 -1.76 19.91 20.69
C ALA A 114 -1.03 20.31 21.98
N ALA A 115 0.11 19.68 22.30
CA ALA A 115 0.93 20.02 23.46
C ALA A 115 1.45 21.47 23.38
N LEU A 116 1.89 21.90 22.20
CA LEU A 116 2.45 23.24 21.99
C LEU A 116 1.38 24.32 21.77
N GLY A 117 0.13 23.93 21.48
CA GLY A 117 -0.96 24.84 21.15
C GLY A 117 -0.78 25.49 19.78
N VAL A 118 -0.15 24.79 18.85
CA VAL A 118 0.10 25.27 17.48
C VAL A 118 -0.82 24.58 16.50
N GLU A 119 -1.20 25.29 15.43
CA GLU A 119 -1.96 24.70 14.34
C GLU A 119 -1.02 23.86 13.46
N LEU A 120 -1.45 22.64 13.17
CA LEU A 120 -0.82 21.80 12.16
C LEU A 120 -1.40 22.17 10.80
N ALA A 121 -0.54 22.53 9.85
CA ALA A 121 -0.95 22.49 8.46
C ALA A 121 -1.33 21.05 8.10
N GLU A 122 -2.49 20.88 7.47
CA GLU A 122 -2.83 19.59 6.85
C GLU A 122 -1.77 19.29 5.80
N GLU A 123 -1.01 18.21 6.01
CA GLU A 123 -0.26 17.62 4.92
C GLU A 123 -1.26 17.18 3.87
N ALA A 124 -1.13 17.74 2.66
CA ALA A 124 -1.76 17.16 1.49
C ALA A 124 -1.44 15.66 1.48
N PRO A 125 -2.41 14.78 1.15
CA PRO A 125 -2.10 13.36 1.01
C PRO A 125 -0.87 13.24 0.14
N ALA A 126 0.16 12.55 0.64
CA ALA A 126 1.28 12.17 -0.18
C ALA A 126 0.69 11.54 -1.43
N ASP A 127 0.87 12.21 -2.56
CA ASP A 127 0.44 11.73 -3.85
C ASP A 127 1.27 10.48 -4.10
N SER A 128 0.75 9.33 -3.65
CA SER A 128 1.06 8.05 -4.24
C SER A 128 0.41 8.07 -5.62
N ALA A 129 0.86 8.97 -6.48
CA ALA A 129 0.75 8.79 -7.89
C ALA A 129 1.32 7.40 -8.13
N ALA A 130 0.46 6.48 -8.54
CA ALA A 130 0.91 5.24 -9.15
C ALA A 130 2.00 5.66 -10.13
N ALA A 131 3.22 5.19 -9.92
CA ALA A 131 4.31 5.47 -10.84
C ALA A 131 3.75 5.22 -12.23
N ALA A 132 3.81 6.24 -13.09
CA ALA A 132 3.41 6.06 -14.48
C ALA A 132 4.12 4.80 -14.97
N PRO A 133 3.41 3.86 -15.64
CA PRO A 133 4.05 2.68 -16.19
C PRO A 133 5.30 3.15 -16.93
N ALA A 134 6.45 2.57 -16.58
CA ALA A 134 7.67 2.86 -17.32
C ALA A 134 7.34 2.65 -18.80
N GLU A 135 7.62 3.65 -19.65
CA GLU A 135 7.45 3.46 -21.09
C GLU A 135 8.19 2.17 -21.48
N PRO A 136 7.51 1.22 -22.16
CA PRO A 136 8.14 -0.02 -22.54
C PRO A 136 9.41 0.31 -23.33
N ALA A 137 10.51 -0.31 -22.93
CA ALA A 137 11.77 -0.15 -23.67
C ALA A 137 11.52 -0.54 -25.13
N ALA A 138 11.97 0.30 -26.06
CA ALA A 138 11.79 0.02 -27.48
C ALA A 138 12.33 -1.37 -27.83
N ILE A 139 11.47 -2.24 -28.35
CA ILE A 139 11.87 -3.57 -28.79
C ILE A 139 12.88 -3.40 -29.92
N VAL A 140 14.06 -4.02 -29.77
CA VAL A 140 15.06 -4.09 -30.83
C VAL A 140 14.70 -5.30 -31.71
N PRO A 141 14.18 -5.09 -32.94
CA PRO A 141 13.85 -6.20 -33.83
C PRO A 141 15.10 -7.05 -34.12
N VAL A 142 14.99 -8.35 -33.87
CA VAL A 142 16.01 -9.33 -34.28
C VAL A 142 15.55 -9.93 -35.60
N GLU A 143 16.07 -9.40 -36.71
CA GLU A 143 15.68 -9.84 -38.05
C GLU A 143 16.04 -11.33 -38.26
N GLY A 144 15.04 -12.14 -38.61
CA GLY A 144 15.21 -13.59 -38.84
C GLY A 144 15.47 -14.44 -37.59
N GLY A 145 15.36 -13.86 -36.38
CA GLY A 145 15.55 -14.55 -35.11
C GLY A 145 14.26 -14.74 -34.30
N ILE A 146 14.38 -15.42 -33.16
CA ILE A 146 13.34 -15.44 -32.12
C ILE A 146 13.54 -14.23 -31.22
N GLN A 147 12.46 -13.48 -30.97
CA GLN A 147 12.43 -12.41 -29.97
C GLN A 147 11.64 -12.86 -28.76
N ILE A 148 12.04 -12.44 -27.56
CA ILE A 148 11.29 -12.69 -26.33
C ILE A 148 10.93 -11.34 -25.72
N GLY A 149 9.66 -11.12 -25.46
CA GLY A 149 9.16 -9.97 -24.73
C GLY A 149 8.35 -10.38 -23.50
N GLN A 150 8.19 -9.43 -22.59
CA GLN A 150 7.43 -9.57 -21.36
C GLN A 150 6.63 -8.30 -21.11
N ALA A 151 5.37 -8.45 -20.74
CA ALA A 151 4.49 -7.35 -20.35
C ALA A 151 3.80 -7.66 -19.02
N TYR A 152 3.46 -6.59 -18.30
CA TYR A 152 2.65 -6.65 -17.10
C TYR A 152 1.41 -5.79 -17.27
N ALA A 153 0.24 -6.33 -16.95
CA ALA A 153 -1.01 -5.60 -17.02
C ALA A 153 -2.03 -6.13 -16.01
N ALA A 154 -3.18 -5.47 -15.89
CA ALA A 154 -4.29 -5.94 -15.07
C ALA A 154 -5.32 -6.67 -15.96
N ALA A 155 -5.02 -7.90 -16.39
CA ALA A 155 -5.96 -8.66 -17.22
C ALA A 155 -7.24 -9.03 -16.46
N HIS A 156 -7.16 -9.16 -15.13
CA HIS A 156 -8.29 -9.56 -14.29
C HIS A 156 -8.43 -8.67 -13.04
N GLY A 157 -9.36 -7.72 -13.10
CA GLY A 157 -9.73 -6.88 -11.96
C GLY A 157 -8.55 -6.08 -11.38
N THR A 158 -8.63 -5.75 -10.09
CA THR A 158 -7.65 -4.85 -9.41
C THR A 158 -6.89 -5.51 -8.27
N LYS A 159 -7.11 -6.82 -8.04
CA LYS A 159 -6.52 -7.57 -6.92
C LYS A 159 -5.27 -8.36 -7.32
N CYS A 160 -4.98 -8.42 -8.60
CA CYS A 160 -3.82 -9.11 -9.15
C CYS A 160 -3.25 -8.31 -10.31
N PHE A 161 -2.04 -8.68 -10.69
CA PHE A 161 -1.46 -8.28 -11.96
C PHE A 161 -1.05 -9.55 -12.72
N THR A 162 -1.10 -9.46 -14.04
CA THR A 162 -0.74 -10.51 -14.98
C THR A 162 0.65 -10.24 -15.52
N SER A 163 1.47 -11.28 -15.60
CA SER A 163 2.72 -11.31 -16.37
C SER A 163 2.48 -12.14 -17.63
N GLY A 164 2.59 -11.52 -18.80
CA GLY A 164 2.65 -12.21 -20.08
C GLY A 164 4.09 -12.27 -20.58
N ALA A 165 4.55 -13.42 -21.04
CA ALA A 165 5.82 -13.55 -21.75
C ALA A 165 5.57 -14.24 -23.10
N VAL A 166 6.17 -13.72 -24.17
CA VAL A 166 5.96 -14.23 -25.52
C VAL A 166 7.29 -14.35 -26.25
N ALA A 167 7.46 -15.47 -26.94
CA ALA A 167 8.47 -15.66 -27.97
C ALA A 167 7.84 -15.47 -29.35
N THR A 168 8.36 -14.57 -30.17
CA THR A 168 7.91 -14.31 -31.55
C THR A 168 8.97 -14.69 -32.58
N ALA A 169 8.52 -15.03 -33.79
CA ALA A 169 9.35 -15.16 -34.99
C ALA A 169 8.76 -14.26 -36.07
N GLY A 170 9.31 -13.05 -36.23
CA GLY A 170 8.63 -12.00 -36.99
C GLY A 170 7.26 -11.70 -36.39
N ASP A 171 6.21 -11.70 -37.22
CA ASP A 171 4.85 -11.38 -36.80
C ASP A 171 4.07 -12.58 -36.20
N THR A 172 4.72 -13.70 -35.95
CA THR A 172 4.08 -14.91 -35.40
C THR A 172 4.44 -15.13 -33.94
N ILE A 173 3.43 -15.38 -33.11
CA ILE A 173 3.61 -15.86 -31.74
C ILE A 173 4.01 -17.33 -31.80
N VAL A 174 5.22 -17.67 -31.36
CA VAL A 174 5.72 -19.07 -31.37
C VAL A 174 5.37 -19.77 -30.07
N LEU A 175 5.51 -19.05 -28.95
CA LEU A 175 5.22 -19.57 -27.62
C LEU A 175 4.82 -18.42 -26.71
N SER A 176 3.83 -18.66 -25.86
CA SER A 176 3.38 -17.69 -24.87
C SER A 176 3.24 -18.32 -23.50
N TYR A 177 3.39 -17.49 -22.46
CA TYR A 177 3.24 -17.84 -21.07
C TYR A 177 2.49 -16.72 -20.33
N ILE A 178 1.50 -17.10 -19.53
CA ILE A 178 0.69 -16.24 -18.67
C ILE A 178 0.94 -16.67 -17.25
N ASP A 179 1.18 -15.75 -16.33
CA ASP A 179 0.99 -15.98 -14.90
C ASP A 179 0.28 -14.78 -14.30
N GLU A 180 -0.35 -14.96 -13.16
CA GLU A 180 -0.93 -13.88 -12.39
C GLU A 180 -0.41 -13.90 -10.97
N PHE A 181 -0.19 -12.72 -10.42
CA PHE A 181 0.31 -12.55 -9.07
C PHE A 181 -0.73 -11.83 -8.23
N GLN A 182 -1.03 -12.40 -7.07
CA GLN A 182 -2.05 -11.90 -6.17
C GLN A 182 -1.60 -12.06 -4.72
N PHE A 183 -1.94 -11.08 -3.86
CA PHE A 183 -1.80 -11.26 -2.42
C PHE A 183 -2.84 -12.26 -1.88
N ALA A 184 -2.37 -13.23 -1.12
CA ALA A 184 -3.19 -14.16 -0.34
C ALA A 184 -2.90 -14.02 1.16
N GLY A 185 -3.68 -14.70 2.01
CA GLY A 185 -3.33 -14.85 3.42
C GLY A 185 -2.06 -15.69 3.56
N SER A 186 -1.11 -15.29 4.40
CA SER A 186 0.10 -16.07 4.66
C SER A 186 -0.20 -17.41 5.35
N ASP A 187 -1.37 -17.52 5.99
CA ASP A 187 -1.91 -18.73 6.60
C ASP A 187 -2.67 -19.64 5.62
N ALA A 188 -2.83 -19.22 4.36
CA ALA A 188 -3.64 -19.92 3.37
C ALA A 188 -2.99 -21.20 2.80
N GLY A 189 -1.77 -21.54 3.24
CA GLY A 189 -1.01 -22.68 2.74
C GLY A 189 -0.48 -22.49 1.31
N VAL A 190 -0.31 -21.24 0.90
CA VAL A 190 0.23 -20.87 -0.43
C VAL A 190 1.75 -20.70 -0.38
N VAL A 191 2.40 -20.95 -1.51
CA VAL A 191 3.81 -20.68 -1.74
C VAL A 191 3.96 -19.23 -2.20
N GLY A 192 4.62 -18.40 -1.38
CA GLY A 192 4.97 -17.04 -1.74
C GLY A 192 6.01 -16.99 -2.87
N VAL A 193 6.11 -15.85 -3.54
CA VAL A 193 7.18 -15.62 -4.52
C VAL A 193 8.56 -15.66 -3.84
N PRO A 194 9.65 -15.95 -4.57
CA PRO A 194 10.98 -16.04 -3.97
C PRO A 194 11.35 -14.82 -3.10
N ASN A 195 12.01 -15.07 -1.96
CA ASN A 195 12.42 -14.08 -0.97
C ASN A 195 11.28 -13.36 -0.22
N SER A 196 10.02 -13.80 -0.34
CA SER A 196 8.89 -13.25 0.41
C SER A 196 9.05 -13.39 1.94
N ASP A 197 9.91 -14.28 2.41
CA ASP A 197 10.29 -14.51 3.80
C ASP A 197 11.50 -13.66 4.25
N SER A 198 11.96 -12.75 3.39
CA SER A 198 13.10 -11.87 3.62
C SER A 198 12.74 -10.41 3.23
N ASP A 199 13.74 -9.58 2.90
CA ASP A 199 13.58 -8.14 2.68
C ASP A 199 12.59 -7.81 1.55
N PHE A 200 12.41 -8.71 0.58
CA PHE A 200 11.41 -8.53 -0.48
C PHE A 200 9.97 -8.50 0.06
N GLY A 201 9.71 -9.19 1.16
CA GLY A 201 8.40 -9.21 1.84
C GLY A 201 8.18 -8.06 2.84
N ALA A 202 9.19 -7.22 3.12
CA ALA A 202 9.13 -6.23 4.20
C ALA A 202 8.03 -5.17 4.04
N GLY A 203 7.54 -4.96 2.81
CA GLY A 203 6.45 -4.03 2.51
C GLY A 203 5.06 -4.66 2.42
N TYR A 204 4.92 -5.97 2.65
CA TYR A 204 3.64 -6.65 2.56
C TYR A 204 2.74 -6.24 3.74
N ALA A 205 1.44 -6.13 3.49
CA ALA A 205 0.48 -5.96 4.58
C ALA A 205 0.56 -7.15 5.53
N GLU A 206 0.33 -6.92 6.83
CA GLU A 206 0.40 -7.97 7.85
C GLU A 206 -0.51 -9.16 7.49
N GLY A 207 0.03 -10.38 7.62
CA GLY A 207 -0.66 -11.61 7.27
C GLY A 207 -0.89 -11.81 5.77
N LYS A 208 -0.19 -11.07 4.90
CA LYS A 208 -0.26 -11.24 3.43
C LYS A 208 1.05 -11.76 2.86
N VAL A 209 0.91 -12.53 1.78
CA VAL A 209 2.03 -12.99 0.95
C VAL A 209 1.66 -12.84 -0.52
N LEU A 210 2.58 -12.32 -1.33
CA LEU A 210 2.41 -12.28 -2.78
C LEU A 210 2.68 -13.67 -3.34
N MET A 211 1.74 -14.21 -4.11
CA MET A 211 1.85 -15.54 -4.71
C MET A 211 1.65 -15.50 -6.22
N SER A 212 2.36 -16.36 -6.95
CA SER A 212 2.00 -16.75 -8.31
C SER A 212 0.75 -17.64 -8.25
N LYS A 213 -0.25 -17.34 -9.07
CA LYS A 213 -1.44 -18.18 -9.18
C LYS A 213 -1.16 -19.46 -9.95
N ARG A 214 -0.16 -19.51 -10.85
CA ARG A 214 0.27 -20.79 -11.45
C ARG A 214 0.96 -21.71 -10.44
N VAL A 215 1.88 -21.20 -9.63
CA VAL A 215 2.53 -22.00 -8.57
C VAL A 215 1.49 -22.49 -7.56
N ASN A 216 0.44 -21.69 -7.33
CA ASN A 216 -0.65 -22.00 -6.41
C ASN A 216 -1.97 -22.36 -7.12
N ALA A 217 -1.88 -23.01 -8.29
CA ALA A 217 -3.03 -23.27 -9.15
C ALA A 217 -4.10 -24.10 -8.44
N ASP A 218 -3.71 -25.10 -7.66
CA ASP A 218 -4.66 -25.93 -6.88
C ASP A 218 -5.47 -25.10 -5.89
N TYR A 219 -4.79 -24.23 -5.13
CA TYR A 219 -5.43 -23.34 -4.17
C TYR A 219 -6.43 -22.39 -4.85
N TYR A 220 -6.02 -21.74 -5.93
CA TYR A 220 -6.87 -20.78 -6.62
C TYR A 220 -8.02 -21.46 -7.38
N SER A 221 -7.75 -22.60 -8.02
CA SER A 221 -8.77 -23.40 -8.73
C SER A 221 -9.84 -23.92 -7.78
N LYS A 222 -9.46 -24.32 -6.56
CA LYS A 222 -10.43 -24.67 -5.51
C LYS A 222 -11.35 -23.50 -5.20
N MET A 223 -10.81 -22.29 -5.03
CA MET A 223 -11.64 -21.09 -4.81
C MET A 223 -12.54 -20.79 -6.01
N MET A 224 -12.07 -20.96 -7.24
CA MET A 224 -12.88 -20.79 -8.46
C MET A 224 -14.02 -21.81 -8.50
N ALA A 225 -13.76 -23.07 -8.18
CA ALA A 225 -14.80 -24.10 -8.11
C ALA A 225 -15.84 -23.77 -7.03
N GLU A 226 -15.41 -23.40 -5.82
CA GLU A 226 -16.31 -23.12 -4.70
C GLU A 226 -17.12 -21.82 -4.85
N LYS A 227 -16.51 -20.77 -5.40
CA LYS A 227 -17.12 -19.43 -5.46
C LYS A 227 -17.79 -19.12 -6.79
N ALA A 228 -17.29 -19.70 -7.88
CA ALA A 228 -17.76 -19.42 -9.25
C ALA A 228 -18.27 -20.67 -9.98
N GLY A 229 -18.20 -21.86 -9.36
CA GLY A 229 -18.67 -23.11 -9.97
C GLY A 229 -17.80 -23.59 -11.14
N SER A 230 -16.56 -23.09 -11.26
CA SER A 230 -15.68 -23.51 -12.36
C SER A 230 -15.32 -24.99 -12.26
N THR A 231 -15.38 -25.69 -13.38
CA THR A 231 -14.92 -27.08 -13.53
C THR A 231 -13.54 -27.17 -14.18
N VAL A 232 -13.00 -26.05 -14.65
CA VAL A 232 -11.69 -25.96 -15.30
C VAL A 232 -10.73 -25.24 -14.35
N SER A 233 -9.57 -25.86 -14.11
CA SER A 233 -8.52 -25.27 -13.26
C SER A 233 -7.92 -24.03 -13.91
N LEU A 234 -7.40 -23.12 -13.10
CA LEU A 234 -6.87 -21.84 -13.57
C LEU A 234 -5.72 -22.01 -14.57
N ASP A 235 -4.79 -22.91 -14.25
CA ASP A 235 -3.64 -23.24 -15.12
C ASP A 235 -4.09 -23.86 -16.45
N ALA A 236 -5.09 -24.74 -16.45
CA ALA A 236 -5.67 -25.29 -17.67
C ALA A 236 -6.34 -24.21 -18.54
N ASN A 237 -6.98 -23.22 -17.92
CA ASN A 237 -7.49 -22.05 -18.65
C ASN A 237 -6.36 -21.25 -19.29
N TYR A 238 -5.29 -20.94 -18.55
CA TYR A 238 -4.15 -20.23 -19.09
C TYR A 238 -3.48 -21.01 -20.22
N ASP A 239 -3.34 -22.33 -20.07
CA ASP A 239 -2.79 -23.21 -21.10
C ASP A 239 -3.67 -23.22 -22.35
N ALA A 240 -5.00 -23.24 -22.21
CA ALA A 240 -5.92 -23.15 -23.33
C ALA A 240 -5.77 -21.83 -24.11
N ILE A 241 -5.68 -20.70 -23.40
CA ILE A 241 -5.46 -19.38 -24.00
C ILE A 241 -4.11 -19.32 -24.72
N GLN A 242 -3.03 -19.75 -24.06
CA GLN A 242 -1.69 -19.80 -24.65
C GLN A 242 -1.67 -20.68 -25.91
N ASN A 243 -2.21 -21.89 -25.82
CA ASN A 243 -2.21 -22.82 -26.95
C ASN A 243 -3.04 -22.31 -28.13
N HIS A 244 -4.08 -21.52 -27.87
CA HIS A 244 -4.86 -20.89 -28.93
C HIS A 244 -4.08 -19.80 -29.65
N VAL A 245 -3.34 -18.95 -28.92
CA VAL A 245 -2.57 -17.85 -29.54
C VAL A 245 -1.22 -18.30 -30.10
N ASN A 246 -0.66 -19.42 -29.64
CA ASN A 246 0.55 -20.01 -30.20
C ASN A 246 0.30 -20.43 -31.66
N GLY A 247 1.07 -19.82 -32.56
CA GLY A 247 0.92 -19.97 -34.01
C GLY A 247 0.05 -18.89 -34.68
N MET A 248 -0.63 -18.03 -33.91
CA MET A 248 -1.35 -16.88 -34.47
C MET A 248 -0.36 -15.78 -34.90
N SER A 249 -0.80 -14.95 -35.85
CA SER A 249 -0.15 -13.67 -36.08
C SER A 249 -0.43 -12.73 -34.91
N ILE A 250 0.49 -11.81 -34.63
CA ILE A 250 0.31 -10.76 -33.60
C ILE A 250 -0.95 -9.94 -33.90
N ALA A 251 -1.24 -9.68 -35.18
CA ALA A 251 -2.43 -8.93 -35.60
C ALA A 251 -3.74 -9.68 -35.30
N ASP A 252 -3.78 -11.00 -35.52
CA ASP A 252 -4.97 -11.81 -35.21
C ASP A 252 -5.16 -11.94 -33.69
N ALA A 253 -4.08 -12.10 -32.93
CA ALA A 253 -4.13 -12.11 -31.47
C ALA A 253 -4.62 -10.74 -30.93
N GLU A 254 -4.18 -9.64 -31.54
CA GLU A 254 -4.66 -8.29 -31.20
C GLU A 254 -6.15 -8.07 -31.54
N ALA A 255 -6.65 -8.69 -32.62
CA ALA A 255 -8.08 -8.67 -32.91
C ALA A 255 -8.86 -9.43 -31.84
N LEU A 256 -8.37 -10.61 -31.44
CA LEU A 256 -8.97 -11.43 -30.39
C LEU A 256 -8.95 -10.73 -29.02
N SER A 257 -7.90 -10.00 -28.68
CA SER A 257 -7.82 -9.26 -27.41
C SER A 257 -8.83 -8.12 -27.28
N LYS A 258 -9.48 -7.73 -28.38
CA LYS A 258 -10.50 -6.67 -28.43
C LYS A 258 -11.92 -7.25 -28.55
N ASP A 259 -12.06 -8.57 -28.63
CA ASP A 259 -13.35 -9.24 -28.71
C ASP A 259 -13.91 -9.52 -27.31
N GLU A 260 -15.07 -8.93 -26.99
CA GLU A 260 -15.78 -9.17 -25.73
C GLU A 260 -16.19 -10.64 -25.53
N LYS A 261 -16.20 -11.43 -26.60
CA LYS A 261 -16.49 -12.86 -26.62
C LYS A 261 -15.26 -13.72 -26.88
N ALA A 262 -14.05 -13.20 -26.65
CA ALA A 262 -12.81 -13.94 -26.89
C ALA A 262 -12.80 -15.33 -26.22
N VAL A 263 -13.41 -15.47 -25.04
CA VAL A 263 -13.51 -16.76 -24.34
C VAL A 263 -14.26 -17.83 -25.15
N ASP A 264 -15.25 -17.44 -25.96
CA ASP A 264 -16.02 -18.38 -26.79
C ASP A 264 -15.19 -18.92 -27.97
N ALA A 265 -14.16 -18.19 -28.39
CA ALA A 265 -13.25 -18.59 -29.47
C ALA A 265 -12.14 -19.55 -28.97
N VAL A 266 -11.80 -19.51 -27.68
CA VAL A 266 -10.71 -20.28 -27.09
C VAL A 266 -11.25 -21.60 -26.52
N SER A 267 -11.10 -22.67 -27.29
CA SER A 267 -11.50 -24.01 -26.85
C SER A 267 -10.80 -24.42 -25.55
N GLY A 268 -11.58 -24.77 -24.54
CA GLY A 268 -11.09 -25.19 -23.22
C GLY A 268 -10.90 -24.05 -22.22
N ALA A 269 -10.99 -22.79 -22.64
CA ALA A 269 -11.01 -21.66 -21.71
C ALA A 269 -12.45 -21.37 -21.23
N THR A 270 -12.53 -20.86 -20.01
CA THR A 270 -13.76 -20.50 -19.29
C THR A 270 -13.61 -19.16 -18.55
N LEU A 271 -12.43 -18.53 -18.61
CA LEU A 271 -12.19 -17.24 -18.00
C LEU A 271 -12.83 -16.14 -18.86
N VAL A 272 -13.79 -15.42 -18.30
CA VAL A 272 -14.45 -14.29 -18.98
C VAL A 272 -13.45 -13.21 -19.42
N ASP A 273 -12.34 -13.07 -18.70
CA ASP A 273 -11.28 -12.11 -18.99
C ASP A 273 -10.28 -12.59 -20.06
N THR A 274 -10.62 -13.62 -20.85
CA THR A 274 -9.76 -14.16 -21.93
C THR A 274 -9.21 -13.07 -22.85
N ALA A 275 -10.03 -12.09 -23.24
CA ALA A 275 -9.59 -10.96 -24.06
C ALA A 275 -8.45 -10.16 -23.39
N GLY A 276 -8.55 -9.92 -22.07
CA GLY A 276 -7.52 -9.25 -21.29
C GLY A 276 -6.21 -10.03 -21.26
N TYR A 277 -6.28 -11.35 -21.04
CA TYR A 277 -5.09 -12.21 -21.05
C TYR A 277 -4.39 -12.23 -22.42
N VAL A 278 -5.16 -12.33 -23.51
CA VAL A 278 -4.61 -12.22 -24.87
C VAL A 278 -3.97 -10.84 -25.07
N GLY A 279 -4.58 -9.77 -24.55
CA GLY A 279 -4.03 -8.41 -24.58
C GLY A 279 -2.64 -8.32 -23.98
N VAL A 280 -2.41 -8.93 -22.81
CA VAL A 280 -1.07 -8.94 -22.18
C VAL A 280 -0.05 -9.68 -23.04
N LEU A 281 -0.45 -10.75 -23.72
CA LEU A 281 0.42 -11.47 -24.64
C LEU A 281 0.74 -10.66 -25.90
N VAL A 282 -0.23 -9.90 -26.41
CA VAL A 282 -0.02 -8.97 -27.53
C VAL A 282 0.95 -7.85 -27.13
N ASP A 283 0.79 -7.29 -25.94
CA ASP A 283 1.71 -6.27 -25.41
C ASP A 283 3.12 -6.83 -25.22
N ALA A 284 3.25 -8.10 -24.79
CA ALA A 284 4.53 -8.78 -24.68
C ALA A 284 5.16 -9.13 -26.05
N ALA A 285 4.37 -9.18 -27.12
CA ALA A 285 4.81 -9.54 -28.46
C ALA A 285 5.29 -8.35 -29.31
N LYS A 286 5.01 -7.11 -28.86
CA LYS A 286 5.26 -5.85 -29.58
C LYS A 286 6.40 -5.04 -29.00
#